data_AF-A0A7S2J672-F1
#
_entry.id   AF-A0A7S2J672-F1
#
_cell.length_a   1.000
_cell.length_b   1.000
_cell.length_c   1.000
_cell.angle_alpha   90.00
_cell.angle_beta   90.00
_cell.angle_gamma   90.00
#
_symmetry.space_group_name_H-M   'P 1'
#
loop_
_entity.id
_entity.type
_entity.pdbx_description
1 polymer ?
#
loop_
_entity_poly.entity_id
_entity_poly.type
_entity_poly.pdbx_seq_one_letter_code
_entity_poly.pdbx_strand_id
1 'polypeptide(L)'
;MLQFMYSGSVASVGRTLIEVLALAGKYAIEPLRALCARALSEAPPACTDCLALSYRLGLADAKEMCMRAIGKTAKESLHLACSLPDALLDELLASPLLLGISDHDLLMMCLRWGESQSLS
;
A
#
# COMPACT_ATOMS: atom_id res chain seq x y z
N MET A 1 15.85 -8.44 0.98
CA MET A 1 17.22 -8.21 0.45
C MET A 1 17.46 -8.84 -0.93
N LEU A 2 17.24 -10.15 -1.16
CA LEU A 2 17.50 -10.77 -2.48
C LEU A 2 16.67 -10.19 -3.65
N GLN A 3 15.45 -9.72 -3.37
CA GLN A 3 14.57 -9.10 -4.38
C GLN A 3 15.07 -7.74 -4.90
N PHE A 4 15.89 -7.01 -4.13
CA PHE A 4 16.43 -5.71 -4.52
C PHE A 4 17.54 -5.87 -5.57
N MET A 5 18.41 -6.88 -5.42
CA MET A 5 19.47 -7.18 -6.39
C MET A 5 18.90 -7.59 -7.76
N TYR A 6 17.73 -8.23 -7.79
CA TYR A 6 17.15 -8.75 -9.02
C TYR A 6 16.13 -7.82 -9.70
N SER A 7 15.47 -6.93 -8.97
CA SER A 7 14.36 -6.14 -9.53
C SER A 7 14.66 -4.67 -9.81
N GLY A 8 15.69 -4.08 -9.17
CA GLY A 8 16.00 -2.66 -9.32
C GLY A 8 14.84 -1.69 -9.07
N SER A 9 13.72 -2.18 -8.51
CA SER A 9 12.45 -1.46 -8.49
C SER A 9 12.20 -0.81 -7.14
N VAL A 10 11.77 0.45 -7.15
CA VAL A 10 11.41 1.25 -5.98
C VAL A 10 10.32 0.57 -5.12
N ALA A 11 9.46 -0.26 -5.73
CA ALA A 11 8.46 -1.05 -5.00
C ALA A 11 9.08 -2.09 -4.05
N SER A 12 10.25 -2.64 -4.41
CA SER A 12 10.98 -3.57 -3.54
C SER A 12 11.58 -2.89 -2.32
N VAL A 13 11.92 -1.59 -2.43
CA VAL A 13 12.40 -0.77 -1.32
C VAL A 13 11.28 -0.52 -0.33
N GLY A 14 10.09 -0.11 -0.81
CA GLY A 14 8.92 0.12 0.03
C GLY A 14 8.50 -1.11 0.82
N ARG A 15 8.40 -2.28 0.17
CA ARG A 15 8.12 -3.56 0.85
C ARG A 15 9.17 -3.89 1.90
N THR A 16 10.45 -3.84 1.54
CA THR A 16 11.55 -4.13 2.48
C THR A 16 11.52 -3.19 3.67
N LEU A 17 11.20 -1.90 3.47
CA LEU A 17 11.15 -0.92 4.54
C LEU A 17 10.04 -1.22 5.55
N ILE A 18 8.86 -1.65 5.08
CA ILE A 18 7.74 -2.05 5.96
C ILE A 18 8.05 -3.37 6.68
N GLU A 19 8.68 -4.33 6.01
CA GLU A 19 9.15 -5.58 6.64
C GLU A 19 10.18 -5.30 7.75
N VAL A 20 11.17 -4.45 7.48
CA VAL A 20 12.17 -4.06 8.48
C VAL A 20 11.53 -3.28 9.62
N LEU A 21 10.55 -2.42 9.34
CA LEU A 21 9.80 -1.70 10.37
C LEU A 21 9.05 -2.67 11.30
N ALA A 22 8.38 -3.68 10.74
CA ALA A 22 7.70 -4.72 11.51
C ALA A 22 8.67 -5.54 12.37
N LEU A 23 9.82 -5.92 11.80
CA LEU A 23 10.88 -6.63 12.55
C LEU A 23 11.45 -5.76 13.65
N ALA A 24 11.74 -4.48 13.39
CA ALA A 24 12.25 -3.55 14.38
C ALA A 24 11.27 -3.39 15.56
N GLY A 25 9.96 -3.32 15.28
CA GLY A 25 8.92 -3.33 16.31
C GLY A 25 8.89 -4.64 17.09
N LYS A 26 8.96 -5.79 16.41
CA LYS A 26 8.95 -7.12 17.03
C LYS A 26 10.15 -7.36 17.96
N TYR A 27 11.33 -6.86 17.59
CA TYR A 27 12.56 -7.03 18.36
C TYR A 27 12.88 -5.82 19.27
N ALA A 28 11.94 -4.87 19.42
CA ALA A 28 12.10 -3.66 20.22
C ALA A 28 13.38 -2.84 19.90
N ILE A 29 13.78 -2.82 18.62
CA ILE A 29 14.94 -2.04 18.15
C ILE A 29 14.46 -0.64 17.78
N GLU A 30 14.22 0.18 18.80
CA GLU A 30 13.68 1.54 18.66
C GLU A 30 14.45 2.47 17.70
N PRO A 31 15.80 2.49 17.69
CA PRO A 31 16.54 3.34 16.76
C PRO A 31 16.26 2.97 15.29
N LEU A 32 16.16 1.67 15.01
CA LEU A 32 15.87 1.16 13.67
C LEU A 32 14.41 1.43 13.28
N ARG A 33 13.48 1.26 14.24
CA ARG A 33 12.06 1.57 14.04
C ARG A 33 11.86 3.05 13.68
N ALA A 34 12.50 3.96 14.42
CA ALA A 34 12.43 5.39 14.17
C ALA A 34 13.02 5.78 12.80
N LEU A 35 14.13 5.15 12.40
CA LEU A 35 14.77 5.40 11.10
C LEU A 35 13.86 4.93 9.95
N CYS A 36 13.30 3.73 10.05
CA CYS A 36 12.36 3.20 9.06
C CYS A 36 11.07 4.02 9.00
N ALA A 37 10.50 4.43 10.14
CA ALA A 37 9.30 5.27 10.16
C ALA A 37 9.55 6.65 9.52
N ARG A 38 10.71 7.25 9.78
CA ARG A 38 11.12 8.51 9.15
C ARG A 38 11.31 8.36 7.64
N ALA A 39 12.01 7.32 7.21
CA ALA A 39 12.19 7.05 5.78
C ALA A 39 10.84 6.82 5.07
N LEU A 40 9.90 6.12 5.72
CA LEU A 40 8.54 5.94 5.21
C LEU A 40 7.79 7.27 5.10
N SER A 41 8.06 8.23 6.00
CA SER A 41 7.41 9.54 6.01
C SER A 41 7.96 10.48 4.95
N GLU A 42 9.25 10.37 4.64
CA GLU A 42 9.89 11.17 3.61
C GLU A 42 9.51 10.68 2.20
N ALA A 43 9.35 9.36 2.02
CA ALA A 43 8.97 8.76 0.74
C ALA A 43 7.95 7.62 0.94
N PRO A 44 6.67 7.92 1.17
CA PRO A 44 5.66 6.89 1.38
C PRO A 44 5.39 6.14 0.07
N PRO A 45 5.44 4.80 0.08
CA PRO A 45 5.21 4.02 -1.12
C PRO A 45 3.74 4.11 -1.53
N ALA A 46 3.47 4.63 -2.73
CA ALA A 46 2.13 4.69 -3.33
C ALA A 46 1.72 3.35 -3.99
N CYS A 47 2.04 2.22 -3.34
CA CYS A 47 1.86 0.89 -3.88
C CYS A 47 0.88 0.08 -3.04
N THR A 48 -0.11 -0.53 -3.69
CA THR A 48 -1.15 -1.38 -3.06
C THR A 48 -0.55 -2.57 -2.33
N ASP A 49 0.58 -3.10 -2.81
CA ASP A 49 1.33 -4.15 -2.15
C ASP A 49 1.87 -3.74 -0.77
N CYS A 50 2.33 -2.49 -0.65
CA CYS A 50 2.84 -1.94 0.62
C CYS A 50 1.68 -1.71 1.61
N LEU A 51 0.52 -1.31 1.10
CA LEU A 51 -0.70 -1.18 1.89
C LEU A 51 -1.19 -2.55 2.41
N ALA A 52 -1.25 -3.57 1.54
CA ALA A 52 -1.60 -4.92 1.95
C ALA A 52 -0.61 -5.48 2.99
N LEU A 53 0.69 -5.25 2.80
CA LEU A 53 1.73 -5.73 3.70
C LEU A 53 1.68 -5.03 5.07
N SER A 54 1.50 -3.71 5.10
CA SER A 54 1.36 -2.95 6.36
C SER A 54 0.10 -3.36 7.14
N TYR A 55 -1.01 -3.61 6.45
CA TYR A 55 -2.22 -4.15 7.06
C TYR A 55 -2.00 -5.54 7.66
N ARG A 56 -1.39 -6.46 6.90
CA ARG A 56 -1.08 -7.83 7.37
C ARG A 56 -0.13 -7.86 8.57
N LEU A 57 0.79 -6.90 8.64
CA LEU A 57 1.77 -6.79 9.73
C LEU A 57 1.25 -5.96 10.92
N GLY A 58 0.03 -5.42 10.86
CA GLY A 58 -0.58 -4.65 11.94
C GLY A 58 0.07 -3.28 12.17
N LEU A 59 0.76 -2.72 11.18
CA LEU A 59 1.45 -1.44 11.27
C LEU A 59 0.49 -0.30 10.91
N ALA A 60 -0.28 0.19 11.88
CA ALA A 60 -1.30 1.23 11.68
C ALA A 60 -0.74 2.52 11.05
N ASP A 61 0.39 3.01 11.56
CA ASP A 61 1.03 4.24 11.05
C ASP A 61 1.45 4.06 9.58
N ALA A 62 2.09 2.93 9.26
CA ALA A 62 2.52 2.63 7.90
C ALA A 62 1.33 2.45 6.94
N LYS A 63 0.23 1.85 7.42
CA LYS A 63 -1.02 1.71 6.67
C LYS A 63 -1.57 3.07 6.29
N GLU A 64 -1.71 3.97 7.25
CA GLU A 64 -2.25 5.31 7.02
C GLU A 64 -1.39 6.11 6.02
N MET A 65 -0.07 6.00 6.13
CA MET A 65 0.86 6.66 5.21
C MET A 65 0.74 6.12 3.78
N CYS A 66 0.60 4.81 3.61
CA CYS A 66 0.34 4.20 2.30
C CYS A 66 -1.02 4.63 1.75
N MET A 67 -2.07 4.68 2.56
CA MET A 67 -3.40 5.15 2.15
C MET A 67 -3.36 6.61 1.66
N ARG A 68 -2.67 7.49 2.40
CA ARG A 68 -2.50 8.89 1.98
C ARG A 68 -1.69 9.02 0.70
N ALA A 69 -0.66 8.19 0.50
CA ALA A 69 0.13 8.18 -0.73
C ALA A 69 -0.69 7.70 -1.93
N ILE A 70 -1.44 6.60 -1.76
CA ILE A 70 -2.34 6.07 -2.79
C ILE A 70 -3.44 7.07 -3.13
N GLY A 71 -4.00 7.79 -2.16
CA GLY A 71 -4.99 8.84 -2.43
C GLY A 71 -4.47 9.94 -3.37
N LYS A 72 -3.17 10.29 -3.30
CA LYS A 72 -2.56 11.28 -4.20
C LYS A 72 -2.38 10.77 -5.64
N THR A 73 -2.18 9.46 -5.80
CA THR A 73 -2.00 8.79 -7.10
C THR A 73 -3.13 7.81 -7.38
N ALA A 74 -4.35 8.14 -6.94
CA ALA A 74 -5.45 7.18 -6.85
C ALA A 74 -5.74 6.49 -8.19
N LYS A 75 -5.75 7.24 -9.30
CA LYS A 75 -6.01 6.70 -10.64
C LYS A 75 -5.03 5.60 -11.06
N GLU A 76 -3.73 5.78 -10.78
CA GLU A 76 -2.70 4.83 -11.17
C GLU A 76 -2.64 3.63 -10.21
N SER A 77 -2.74 3.90 -8.90
CA SER A 77 -2.62 2.89 -7.86
C SER A 77 -3.85 1.98 -7.76
N LEU A 78 -5.06 2.48 -8.05
CA LEU A 78 -6.29 1.68 -8.01
C LEU A 78 -6.33 0.59 -9.08
N HIS A 79 -5.66 0.76 -10.23
CA HIS A 79 -5.58 -0.35 -11.21
C HIS A 79 -4.94 -1.61 -10.63
N LEU A 80 -4.06 -1.46 -9.63
CA LEU A 80 -3.38 -2.54 -8.92
C LEU A 80 -4.05 -2.91 -7.59
N ALA A 81 -5.20 -2.31 -7.28
CA ALA A 81 -5.93 -2.54 -6.03
C ALA A 81 -6.81 -3.80 -6.04
N CYS A 82 -6.97 -4.46 -7.19
CA CYS A 82 -7.72 -5.72 -7.32
C CYS A 82 -7.16 -6.89 -6.50
N SER A 83 -5.91 -6.78 -6.02
CA SER A 83 -5.23 -7.77 -5.18
C SER A 83 -5.37 -7.49 -3.67
N LEU A 84 -6.05 -6.40 -3.29
CA LEU A 84 -6.24 -6.03 -1.89
C LEU A 84 -7.31 -6.92 -1.21
N PRO A 85 -7.20 -7.17 0.10
CA PRO A 85 -8.25 -7.84 0.86
C PRO A 85 -9.54 -7.02 0.88
N ASP A 86 -10.70 -7.66 0.76
CA ASP A 86 -12.03 -7.01 0.69
C ASP A 86 -12.24 -5.94 1.78
N ALA A 87 -11.92 -6.27 3.03
CA ALA A 87 -12.09 -5.34 4.17
C ALA A 87 -11.26 -4.04 4.02
N LEU A 88 -10.08 -4.14 3.40
CA LEU A 88 -9.20 -3.01 3.20
C LEU A 88 -9.54 -2.25 1.91
N LEU A 89 -10.12 -2.95 0.92
CA LEU A 89 -10.69 -2.31 -0.25
C LEU A 89 -11.91 -1.46 0.16
N ASP A 90 -12.80 -1.98 1.00
CA ASP A 90 -13.94 -1.24 1.55
C ASP A 90 -13.48 -0.01 2.34
N GLU A 91 -12.45 -0.16 3.19
CA GLU A 91 -11.88 0.96 3.95
C GLU A 91 -11.27 2.04 3.02
N LEU A 92 -10.63 1.61 1.93
CA LEU A 92 -10.05 2.52 0.94
C LEU A 92 -11.13 3.24 0.14
N LEU A 93 -12.17 2.53 -0.29
CA LEU A 93 -13.31 3.06 -1.05
C LEU A 93 -14.20 4.00 -0.21
N ALA A 94 -14.37 3.69 1.08
CA ALA A 94 -15.07 4.56 2.02
C ALA A 94 -14.25 5.80 2.43
N SER A 95 -12.95 5.82 2.10
CA SER A 95 -12.07 6.91 2.51
C SER A 95 -12.37 8.18 1.71
N PRO A 96 -12.50 9.36 2.36
CA PRO A 96 -12.58 10.64 1.68
C PRO A 96 -11.27 11.01 0.97
N LEU A 97 -10.24 10.16 1.02
CA LEU A 97 -8.97 10.40 0.32
C LEU A 97 -9.07 10.19 -1.21
N LEU A 98 -10.18 9.63 -1.70
CA LEU A 98 -10.47 9.41 -3.12
C LEU A 98 -11.12 10.61 -3.84
N LEU A 99 -11.07 11.81 -3.25
CA LEU A 99 -11.71 13.08 -3.70
C LEU A 99 -11.47 13.50 -5.17
N GLY A 100 -10.63 12.81 -5.94
CA GLY A 100 -10.33 13.12 -7.34
C GLY A 100 -10.92 12.15 -8.39
N ILE A 101 -11.71 11.16 -7.97
CA ILE A 101 -12.27 10.14 -8.87
C ILE A 101 -13.79 10.32 -8.95
N SER A 102 -14.33 10.35 -10.17
CA SER A 102 -15.77 10.40 -10.36
C SER A 102 -16.40 9.04 -10.03
N ASP A 103 -17.64 9.04 -9.52
CA ASP A 103 -18.37 7.78 -9.25
C ASP A 103 -18.43 6.87 -10.48
N HIS A 104 -18.47 7.47 -11.68
CA HIS A 104 -18.42 6.75 -12.95
C HIS A 104 -17.08 6.04 -13.17
N ASP A 105 -15.95 6.72 -12.96
CA ASP A 105 -14.63 6.11 -13.07
C ASP A 105 -14.46 4.98 -12.04
N LEU A 106 -14.95 5.18 -10.82
CA LEU A 106 -14.95 4.19 -9.75
C LEU A 106 -15.74 2.94 -10.14
N LEU A 107 -16.97 3.11 -10.66
CA LEU A 107 -17.79 2.02 -11.18
C LEU A 107 -17.10 1.26 -12.31
N MET A 108 -16.50 1.97 -13.27
CA MET A 108 -15.79 1.35 -14.38
C MET A 108 -14.54 0.58 -13.91
N MET A 109 -13.88 1.03 -12.85
CA MET A 109 -12.76 0.30 -12.23
C MET A 109 -13.23 -0.97 -11.51
N CYS A 110 -14.29 -0.89 -10.72
CA CYS A 110 -14.87 -2.05 -10.03
C CYS A 110 -15.36 -3.12 -11.03
N LEU A 111 -15.98 -2.70 -12.14
CA LEU A 111 -16.40 -3.62 -13.21
C LEU A 111 -15.21 -4.36 -13.84
N ARG A 112 -14.11 -3.63 -14.12
CA ARG A 112 -12.88 -4.25 -14.65
C ARG A 112 -12.23 -5.23 -13.67
N TRP A 113 -12.32 -4.98 -12.37
CA TRP A 113 -11.84 -5.93 -11.36
C TRP A 113 -12.68 -7.20 -11.34
N GLY A 114 -14.01 -7.08 -11.44
CA GLY A 114 -14.91 -8.24 -11.54
C GLY A 114 -14.66 -9.09 -12.79
N GLU A 115 -14.41 -8.46 -13.93
CA GLU A 115 -14.03 -9.16 -15.16
C GLU A 115 -12.68 -9.89 -15.02
N SER A 116 -11.71 -9.28 -14.35
CA SER A 116 -10.38 -9.87 -14.13
C SER A 116 -10.40 -11.08 -13.20
N GLN A 117 -11.31 -11.11 -12.21
CA GLN A 117 -11.50 -12.27 -11.34
C GLN A 117 -12.28 -13.41 -12.01
N SER A 118 -13.13 -13.12 -13.01
CA SER A 118 -13.90 -14.15 -13.73
C SER A 118 -13.07 -15.00 -14.71
N LEU A 119 -11.83 -14.58 -14.99
CA LEU A 119 -10.90 -15.21 -15.95
C LEU A 119 -9.76 -16.00 -15.27
N SER A 120 -9.74 -16.09 -13.93
CA SER A 120 -8.78 -16.87 -13.13
C SER A 120 -9.45 -18.05 -12.43
#